data_AF-A0A9N9E6J5-F1
#
_entry.id   AF-A0A9N9E6J5-F1
#
_cell.length_a   1.000
_cell.length_b   1.000
_cell.length_c   1.000
_cell.angle_alpha   90.00
_cell.angle_beta   90.00
_cell.angle_gamma   90.00
#
_symmetry.space_group_name_H-M   'P 1'
#
loop_
_entity.id
_entity.type
_entity.pdbx_description
1 polymer ?
#
loop_
_entity_poly.entity_id
_entity_poly.type
_entity_poly.pdbx_seq_one_letter_code
_entity_poly.pdbx_strand_id
1 'polypeptide(L)'
;IIQSYSNEITNESVKTILKRHGYFEDTQVLAETLKPIRAAIQITESKDTTMADCYINLIKIASAIKDLSSEDYQDFRNHCIKVFNERFKEFTDDVYLLTYLLHPQFK
;
A
#
# COMPACT_ATOMS: atom_id res chain seq x y z
N ILE A 1 -17.73 -16.50 -12.35
CA ILE A 1 -18.46 -15.36 -11.74
C ILE A 1 -19.68 -14.98 -12.57
N ILE A 2 -19.54 -14.42 -13.78
CA ILE A 2 -20.69 -13.87 -14.52
C ILE A 2 -21.73 -14.94 -14.93
N GLN A 3 -21.30 -16.14 -15.31
CA GLN A 3 -22.21 -17.26 -15.60
C GLN A 3 -22.94 -17.77 -14.35
N SER A 4 -22.32 -17.66 -13.17
CA SER A 4 -22.88 -18.15 -11.91
C SER A 4 -23.92 -17.20 -11.31
N TYR A 5 -23.91 -15.92 -11.70
CA TYR A 5 -24.76 -14.85 -11.16
C TYR A 5 -25.49 -14.06 -12.26
N SER A 6 -25.81 -14.71 -13.39
CA SER A 6 -26.35 -14.03 -14.59
C SER A 6 -27.68 -13.32 -14.35
N ASN A 7 -28.45 -13.78 -13.36
CA ASN A 7 -29.78 -13.25 -13.02
C ASN A 7 -29.70 -12.07 -12.03
N GLU A 8 -28.57 -11.93 -11.32
CA GLU A 8 -28.35 -10.88 -10.31
C GLU A 8 -27.58 -9.71 -10.89
N ILE A 9 -26.56 -9.98 -11.73
CA ILE A 9 -25.79 -8.96 -12.42
C ILE A 9 -26.47 -8.70 -13.76
N THR A 10 -27.45 -7.79 -13.80
CA THR A 10 -28.21 -7.47 -15.03
C THR A 10 -27.55 -6.38 -15.87
N ASN A 11 -26.67 -5.56 -15.28
CA ASN A 11 -26.02 -4.44 -15.94
C ASN A 11 -24.88 -4.90 -16.87
N GLU A 12 -25.02 -4.67 -18.17
CA GLU A 12 -24.03 -5.08 -19.19
C GLU A 12 -22.68 -4.35 -19.08
N SER A 13 -22.67 -3.09 -18.62
CA SER A 13 -21.42 -2.36 -18.35
C SER A 13 -20.64 -3.01 -17.22
N VAL A 14 -21.33 -3.42 -16.15
CA VAL A 14 -20.73 -4.15 -15.02
C VAL A 14 -20.19 -5.51 -15.48
N LYS A 15 -20.95 -6.26 -16.30
CA LYS A 15 -20.44 -7.51 -16.89
C LYS A 15 -19.18 -7.30 -17.72
N THR A 16 -19.12 -6.20 -18.48
CA THR A 16 -17.95 -5.88 -19.32
C THR A 16 -16.70 -5.63 -18.46
N ILE A 17 -16.84 -4.90 -17.36
CA ILE A 17 -15.74 -4.65 -16.40
C ILE A 17 -15.28 -5.97 -15.77
N LEU A 18 -16.21 -6.80 -15.29
CA LEU A 18 -15.90 -8.08 -14.64
C LEU A 18 -15.32 -9.13 -15.61
N LYS A 19 -15.55 -9.00 -16.93
CA LYS A 19 -14.91 -9.85 -17.95
C LYS A 19 -13.48 -9.41 -18.28
N ARG A 20 -13.10 -8.18 -17.90
CA ARG A 20 -11.78 -7.66 -18.19
C ARG A 20 -10.79 -8.41 -17.30
N HIS A 21 -9.93 -9.21 -17.93
CA HIS A 21 -9.02 -10.14 -17.24
C HIS A 21 -8.21 -9.45 -16.12
N GLY A 22 -7.75 -8.22 -16.37
CA GLY A 22 -6.97 -7.44 -15.39
C GLY A 22 -7.76 -6.80 -14.25
N TYR A 23 -9.10 -6.71 -14.27
CA TYR A 23 -9.80 -5.92 -13.24
C TYR A 23 -9.58 -6.45 -11.82
N PHE A 24 -9.66 -7.77 -11.63
CA PHE A 24 -9.46 -8.39 -10.33
C PHE A 24 -7.99 -8.37 -9.91
N GLU A 25 -7.08 -8.58 -10.86
CA GLU A 25 -5.63 -8.52 -10.65
C GLU A 25 -5.21 -7.10 -10.23
N ASP A 26 -5.64 -6.08 -10.97
CA ASP A 26 -5.39 -4.66 -10.66
C ASP A 26 -5.98 -4.27 -9.30
N THR A 27 -7.19 -4.74 -8.99
CA THR A 27 -7.84 -4.48 -7.70
C THR A 27 -7.08 -5.15 -6.56
N GLN A 28 -6.57 -6.36 -6.77
CA GLN A 28 -5.76 -7.06 -5.78
C GLN A 28 -4.43 -6.33 -5.53
N VAL A 29 -3.73 -5.93 -6.59
CA VAL A 29 -2.49 -5.16 -6.51
C VAL A 29 -2.70 -3.84 -5.77
N LEU A 30 -3.80 -3.14 -6.06
CA LEU A 30 -4.18 -1.93 -5.34
C LEU A 30 -4.43 -2.22 -3.85
N ALA A 31 -5.18 -3.27 -3.53
CA ALA A 31 -5.48 -3.64 -2.16
C ALA A 31 -4.22 -4.01 -1.36
N GLU A 32 -3.29 -4.75 -1.97
CA GLU A 32 -2.00 -5.12 -1.37
C GLU A 32 -1.12 -3.89 -1.13
N THR A 33 -1.10 -2.94 -2.07
CA THR A 33 -0.38 -1.67 -1.93
C THR A 33 -0.94 -0.79 -0.80
N LEU A 34 -2.27 -0.78 -0.62
CA LEU A 34 -2.94 0.00 0.43
C LEU A 34 -2.89 -0.65 1.82
N LYS A 35 -2.69 -1.97 1.90
CA LYS A 35 -2.65 -2.72 3.16
C LYS A 35 -1.64 -2.16 4.19
N PRO A 36 -0.36 -1.90 3.85
CA PRO A 36 0.58 -1.31 4.81
C PRO A 36 0.20 0.12 5.21
N ILE A 37 -0.43 0.89 4.32
CA ILE A 37 -0.90 2.26 4.62
C ILE A 37 -2.02 2.21 5.67
N ARG A 38 -2.99 1.31 5.50
CA ARG A 38 -4.05 1.10 6.49
C ARG A 38 -3.47 0.70 7.84
N ALA A 39 -2.52 -0.24 7.86
CA ALA A 39 -1.87 -0.67 9.10
C ALA A 39 -1.12 0.49 9.78
N ALA A 40 -0.44 1.34 9.00
CA ALA A 40 0.26 2.51 9.50
C ALA A 40 -0.71 3.51 10.15
N ILE A 41 -1.88 3.77 9.55
CA ILE A 41 -2.91 4.65 10.11
C ILE A 41 -3.41 4.09 11.45
N GLN A 42 -3.79 2.81 11.48
CA GLN A 42 -4.29 2.16 12.70
C GLN A 42 -3.28 2.18 13.84
N ILE A 43 -2.00 1.96 13.53
CA ILE A 43 -0.93 2.08 14.52
C ILE A 43 -0.81 3.54 14.94
N THR A 44 -0.70 4.50 14.02
CA THR A 44 -0.58 5.92 14.37
C THR A 44 -1.71 6.44 15.26
N GLU A 45 -2.93 5.91 15.10
CA GLU A 45 -4.10 6.26 15.92
C GLU A 45 -4.10 5.61 17.32
N SER A 46 -3.23 4.63 17.56
CA SER A 46 -3.11 3.96 18.85
C SER A 46 -2.44 4.87 19.90
N LYS A 47 -2.87 4.75 21.17
CA LYS A 47 -2.37 5.62 22.26
C LYS A 47 -0.90 5.35 22.63
N ASP A 48 -0.40 4.15 22.34
CA ASP A 48 0.92 3.69 22.76
C ASP A 48 1.97 3.75 21.65
N THR A 49 1.64 4.44 20.55
CA THR A 49 2.49 4.46 19.36
C THR A 49 3.74 5.29 19.55
N THR A 50 4.88 4.68 19.24
CA THR A 50 6.18 5.36 19.28
C THR A 50 6.57 5.89 17.91
N MET A 51 7.51 6.83 17.89
CA MET A 51 8.09 7.34 16.65
C MET A 51 8.81 6.24 15.84
N ALA A 52 9.37 5.24 16.52
CA ALA A 52 9.98 4.08 15.90
C ALA A 52 8.93 3.18 15.20
N ASP A 53 7.75 2.99 15.81
CA ASP A 53 6.64 2.27 15.17
C ASP A 53 6.18 2.96 13.89
N CYS A 54 6.08 4.30 13.90
CA CYS A 54 5.78 5.09 12.71
C CYS A 54 6.84 4.86 11.61
N TYR A 55 8.12 4.89 11.97
CA TYR A 55 9.22 4.67 11.03
C TYR A 55 9.23 3.26 10.43
N ILE A 56 8.98 2.22 11.24
CA ILE A 56 8.85 0.83 10.77
C ILE A 56 7.71 0.72 9.74
N ASN A 57 6.59 1.39 9.96
CA ASN A 57 5.48 1.38 9.00
C ASN A 57 5.82 2.12 7.70
N LEU A 58 6.61 3.20 7.74
CA LEU A 58 7.12 3.85 6.52
C LEU A 58 8.01 2.88 5.70
N ILE A 59 8.87 2.10 6.37
CA ILE A 59 9.70 1.08 5.70
C ILE A 59 8.81 -0.01 5.06
N LYS A 60 7.76 -0.46 5.76
CA LYS A 60 6.82 -1.45 5.21
C LYS A 60 6.08 -0.92 3.97
N ILE A 61 5.69 0.36 3.97
CA ILE A 61 5.10 1.02 2.79
C ILE A 61 6.11 1.06 1.64
N ALA A 62 7.36 1.45 1.91
CA ALA A 62 8.42 1.46 0.89
C ALA A 62 8.66 0.07 0.29
N SER A 63 8.63 -0.98 1.11
CA SER A 63 8.74 -2.37 0.64
C SER A 63 7.59 -2.74 -0.30
N ALA A 64 6.35 -2.45 0.08
CA ALA A 64 5.20 -2.76 -0.76
C ALA A 64 5.24 -2.02 -2.12
N ILE A 65 5.71 -0.76 -2.12
CA ILE A 65 5.92 -0.01 -3.37
C ILE A 65 7.04 -0.63 -4.21
N LYS A 66 8.10 -1.12 -3.57
CA LYS A 66 9.21 -1.79 -4.26
C LYS A 66 8.76 -3.09 -4.93
N ASP A 67 7.88 -3.84 -4.28
CA ASP A 67 7.37 -5.14 -4.74
C ASP A 67 6.38 -5.03 -5.92
N LEU A 68 5.90 -3.82 -6.24
CA LEU A 68 5.12 -3.57 -7.45
C LEU A 68 5.92 -3.90 -8.71
N SER A 69 5.28 -4.56 -9.68
CA SER A 69 5.86 -4.87 -10.99
C SER A 69 6.33 -3.58 -11.67
N SER A 70 7.61 -3.55 -12.05
CA SER A 70 8.19 -2.44 -12.82
C SER A 70 7.75 -2.43 -14.28
N GLU A 71 7.12 -3.51 -14.76
CA GLU A 71 6.64 -3.66 -16.14
C GLU A 71 5.14 -3.43 -16.22
N ASP A 72 4.33 -4.14 -15.43
CA ASP A 72 2.86 -4.09 -15.53
C ASP A 72 2.26 -2.84 -14.89
N TYR A 73 2.91 -2.31 -13.84
CA TYR A 73 2.40 -1.21 -13.02
C TYR A 73 3.37 -0.03 -12.95
N GLN A 74 4.19 0.17 -13.98
CA GLN A 74 5.27 1.15 -13.98
C GLN A 74 4.81 2.56 -13.60
N ASP A 75 3.74 3.06 -14.22
CA ASP A 75 3.22 4.40 -13.96
C ASP A 75 2.68 4.55 -12.53
N PHE A 76 1.93 3.56 -12.06
CA PHE A 76 1.40 3.53 -10.70
C PHE A 76 2.53 3.48 -9.68
N ARG A 77 3.51 2.60 -9.89
CA ARG A 77 4.71 2.48 -9.04
C ARG A 77 5.50 3.78 -9.00
N ASN A 78 5.74 4.42 -10.15
CA ASN A 78 6.45 5.69 -10.20
C ASN A 78 5.71 6.81 -9.46
N HIS A 79 4.37 6.84 -9.58
CA HIS A 79 3.54 7.75 -8.82
C HIS A 79 3.67 7.49 -7.30
N CYS A 80 3.56 6.24 -6.86
CA CYS A 80 3.74 5.86 -5.46
C CYS A 80 5.12 6.25 -4.93
N ILE A 81 6.19 5.99 -5.67
CA ILE A 81 7.57 6.38 -5.30
C ILE A 81 7.67 7.90 -5.15
N LYS A 82 7.12 8.67 -6.09
CA LYS A 82 7.14 10.13 -6.03
C LYS A 82 6.47 10.63 -4.75
N VAL A 83 5.23 10.20 -4.50
CA VAL A 83 4.46 10.61 -3.32
C VAL A 83 5.16 10.16 -2.03
N PHE A 84 5.65 8.93 -1.98
CA PHE A 84 6.39 8.42 -0.83
C PHE A 84 7.63 9.26 -0.54
N ASN A 85 8.46 9.54 -1.54
CA ASN A 85 9.68 10.32 -1.37
C ASN A 85 9.41 11.76 -0.95
N GLU A 86 8.34 12.39 -1.45
CA GLU A 86 7.93 13.73 -1.02
C GLU A 86 7.59 13.75 0.48
N ARG A 87 6.89 12.73 0.97
CA ARG A 87 6.52 12.59 2.39
C ARG A 87 7.68 12.12 3.26
N PHE A 88 8.52 11.23 2.75
CA PHE A 88 9.65 10.69 3.50
C PHE A 88 10.67 11.77 3.89
N LYS A 89 10.78 12.85 3.12
CA LYS A 89 11.59 14.04 3.48
C LYS A 89 11.18 14.68 4.81
N GLU A 90 9.94 14.51 5.24
CA GLU A 90 9.49 14.98 6.56
C GLU A 90 10.13 14.16 7.71
N PHE A 91 10.69 12.98 7.40
CA PHE A 91 11.27 12.01 8.35
C PHE A 91 12.78 11.79 8.16
N THR A 92 13.47 12.67 7.41
CA THR A 92 14.92 12.53 7.14
C THR A 92 15.82 13.08 8.24
N ASP A 93 15.27 13.60 9.33
CA ASP A 93 16.06 14.02 10.50
C ASP A 93 16.70 12.79 11.18
N ASP A 94 17.96 12.92 11.59
CA ASP A 94 18.75 11.87 12.24
C ASP A 94 18.05 11.30 13.48
N VAL A 95 17.18 12.08 14.14
CA VAL A 95 16.39 11.60 15.30
C VAL A 95 15.44 10.46 14.91
N TYR A 96 14.85 10.48 13.71
CA TYR A 96 13.98 9.39 13.25
C TYR A 96 14.78 8.10 13.01
N LEU A 97 15.97 8.22 12.39
CA LEU A 97 16.85 7.07 12.20
C LEU A 97 17.35 6.50 13.54
N LEU A 98 17.70 7.38 14.49
CA LEU A 98 18.14 6.98 15.83
C LEU A 98 17.03 6.23 16.58
N THR A 99 15.79 6.74 16.56
CA THR A 99 14.67 6.06 17.22
C THR A 99 14.40 4.67 16.63
N TYR A 100 14.53 4.50 15.32
CA TYR A 100 14.47 3.19 14.69
C TYR A 100 15.56 2.24 15.18
N LEU A 101 16.83 2.68 15.22
CA LEU A 101 17.96 1.87 15.70
C LEU A 101 17.85 1.44 17.16
N LEU A 102 17.16 2.25 17.98
CA LEU A 102 16.92 1.96 19.40
C LEU A 102 15.71 1.05 19.64
N HIS A 103 14.93 0.74 18.59
CA HIS A 103 13.69 -0.01 18.74
C HIS A 103 13.95 -1.47 19.16
N PRO A 104 13.18 -2.03 20.12
CA PRO A 104 13.39 -3.40 20.60
C PRO A 104 13.32 -4.48 19.52
N GLN A 105 12.54 -4.27 18.46
CA GLN A 105 12.43 -5.23 17.35
C GLN A 105 13.62 -5.19 16.37
N PHE A 106 14.51 -4.21 16.49
CA PHE A 106 15.72 -4.11 15.65
C PHE A 106 16.94 -4.80 16.28
N LYS A 107 16.91 -5.05 17.60
CA LYS A 107 17.97 -5.74 18.34
C LYS A 107 17.86 -7.26 18.25
#